data_AF-A0A5S3WFW5-F1
#
_entry.id   AF-A0A5S3WFW5-F1
#
_cell.length_a   1.000
_cell.length_b   1.000
_cell.length_c   1.000
_cell.angle_alpha   90.00
_cell.angle_beta   90.00
_cell.angle_gamma   90.00
#
_symmetry.space_group_name_H-M   'P 1'
#
loop_
_entity.id
_entity.type
_entity.pdbx_description
1 polymer ?
#
loop_
_entity_poly.entity_id
_entity_poly.type
_entity_poly.pdbx_seq_one_letter_code
_entity_poly.pdbx_strand_id
1 'polypeptide(L)' 'GSELDVSGLNNGTLTVSATQADTAGNTSTAATQTITLDNAAPSALTITTPIETDGIVSAAEDNDVLI' A
#
# COMPACT_ATOMS: atom_id res chain seq x y z
N GLY A 1 -11.05 -15.87 16.94
CA GLY A 1 -9.63 -16.30 16.87
C GLY A 1 -8.78 -15.12 17.28
N SER A 2 -7.59 -15.35 17.82
CA SER A 2 -6.62 -14.27 17.99
C SER A 2 -5.98 -14.00 16.63
N GLU A 3 -6.11 -12.78 16.11
CA GLU A 3 -5.40 -12.36 14.90
C GLU A 3 -3.92 -12.11 15.21
N LEU A 4 -3.08 -12.28 14.20
CA LEU A 4 -1.67 -11.99 14.26
C LEU A 4 -1.46 -10.51 13.92
N ASP A 5 -0.85 -9.75 14.81
CA ASP A 5 -0.51 -8.35 14.56
C ASP A 5 0.70 -8.27 13.62
N VAL A 6 0.50 -7.67 12.44
CA VAL A 6 1.51 -7.49 11.40
C VAL A 6 2.04 -6.05 11.32
N SER A 7 1.60 -5.15 12.20
CA SER A 7 1.96 -3.73 12.17
C SER A 7 3.44 -3.45 12.42
N GLY A 8 4.13 -4.35 13.12
CA GLY A 8 5.57 -4.28 13.39
C GLY A 8 6.47 -4.86 12.29
N LEU A 9 5.90 -5.40 11.21
CA LEU A 9 6.66 -5.98 10.11
C LEU A 9 7.02 -4.91 9.06
N ASN A 10 8.08 -5.17 8.31
CA ASN A 10 8.48 -4.30 7.20
C ASN A 10 7.51 -4.43 6.03
N ASN A 11 7.25 -3.31 5.34
CA ASN A 11 6.55 -3.31 4.06
C ASN A 11 7.28 -4.18 3.02
N GLY A 12 6.50 -4.72 2.08
CA GLY A 12 6.97 -5.58 1.01
C GLY A 12 6.32 -6.97 1.04
N THR A 13 6.97 -7.93 0.39
CA THR A 13 6.47 -9.30 0.31
C THR A 13 6.71 -10.06 1.60
N LEU A 14 5.63 -10.53 2.23
CA LEU A 14 5.64 -11.45 3.34
C LEU A 14 5.32 -12.87 2.84
N THR A 15 6.00 -13.87 3.38
CA THR A 15 5.76 -15.28 3.07
C THR A 15 5.23 -15.99 4.31
N VAL A 16 4.03 -16.56 4.21
CA VAL A 16 3.42 -17.40 5.24
C VAL A 16 3.67 -18.86 4.89
N SER A 17 4.07 -19.65 5.88
CA SER A 17 4.28 -21.09 5.73
C SER A 17 3.55 -21.85 6.83
N ALA A 18 2.84 -22.92 6.44
CA ALA A 18 2.12 -23.79 7.36
C ALA A 18 2.46 -25.26 7.11
N THR A 19 2.70 -25.99 8.19
CA THR A 19 2.86 -27.45 8.22
C THR A 19 1.91 -28.05 9.25
N GLN A 20 1.55 -29.31 9.06
CA GLN A 20 0.75 -30.06 10.04
C GLN A 20 1.45 -31.38 10.36
N ALA A 21 1.51 -31.72 11.64
CA ALA A 21 1.95 -33.03 12.12
C ALA A 21 0.76 -33.84 12.65
N ASP A 22 0.69 -35.13 12.34
CA ASP A 22 -0.30 -36.04 12.92
C ASP A 22 0.18 -36.63 14.26
N THR A 23 -0.71 -37.36 14.96
CA THR A 23 -0.39 -38.01 16.25
C THR A 23 0.69 -39.10 16.12
N ALA A 24 0.89 -39.66 14.92
CA ALA A 24 1.93 -40.64 14.64
C ALA A 24 3.30 -39.98 14.33
N GLY A 25 3.34 -38.65 14.22
CA GLY A 25 4.55 -37.86 13.99
C GLY A 25 4.85 -37.57 12.51
N ASN A 26 3.96 -37.88 11.58
CA ASN A 26 4.17 -37.54 10.16
C ASN A 26 3.89 -36.06 9.93
N THR A 27 4.82 -35.33 9.31
CA THR A 27 4.66 -33.91 8.99
C THR A 27 4.37 -33.71 7.50
N SER A 28 3.41 -32.83 7.19
CA SER A 28 3.07 -32.46 5.81
C SER A 28 4.20 -31.67 5.14
N THR A 29 4.14 -31.58 3.81
CA THR A 29 4.87 -30.53 3.10
C THR A 29 4.35 -29.15 3.53
N ALA A 30 5.22 -28.14 3.43
CA ALA A 30 4.86 -26.77 3.74
C ALA A 30 3.93 -26.21 2.66
N ALA A 31 2.72 -25.79 3.06
CA ALA A 31 1.92 -24.89 2.24
C ALA A 31 2.47 -23.47 2.41
N THR A 32 2.62 -22.74 1.30
CA THR A 32 3.14 -21.36 1.34
C THR A 32 2.21 -20.42 0.62
N GLN A 33 2.09 -19.19 1.12
CA GLN A 33 1.33 -18.11 0.51
C GLN A 33 2.13 -16.81 0.65
N THR A 34 2.10 -15.98 -0.38
CA THR A 34 2.71 -14.65 -0.36
C THR A 34 1.65 -13.57 -0.20
N ILE A 35 2.00 -12.51 0.53
CA ILE A 35 1.13 -11.38 0.83
C ILE A 35 1.98 -10.11 0.71
N THR A 36 1.42 -9.03 0.16
CA THR A 36 2.10 -7.73 0.17
C THR A 36 1.60 -6.91 1.35
N LEU A 37 2.50 -6.49 2.23
CA LEU A 37 2.23 -5.48 3.23
C LEU A 37 2.61 -4.11 2.65
N ASP A 38 1.60 -3.26 2.49
CA ASP A 38 1.77 -1.86 2.12
C ASP A 38 1.01 -0.97 3.10
N ASN A 39 1.78 -0.34 3.98
CA ASN A 39 1.34 0.61 4.99
C ASN A 39 1.94 2.00 4.70
N ALA A 40 2.40 2.25 3.47
CA ALA A 40 2.85 3.57 3.07
C ALA A 40 1.64 4.51 2.99
N ALA A 41 1.79 5.71 3.55
CA ALA A 41 0.79 6.76 3.34
C ALA A 41 0.75 7.13 1.85
N PRO A 42 -0.44 7.40 1.28
CA PRO A 42 -0.53 7.90 -0.08
C PRO A 42 0.24 9.22 -0.21
N SER A 43 0.81 9.46 -1.38
CA SER A 43 1.43 10.74 -1.71
C SER A 43 0.41 11.88 -1.56
N ALA A 44 0.84 13.02 -1.02
CA ALA A 44 0.03 14.21 -1.00
C ALA A 44 -0.39 14.61 -2.42
N LEU A 45 -1.62 15.08 -2.57
CA LEU A 45 -2.09 15.67 -3.83
C LEU A 45 -1.31 16.96 -4.08
N THR A 46 -0.69 17.10 -5.25
CA THR A 46 0.02 18.32 -5.65
C THR A 46 -0.56 18.86 -6.94
N ILE A 47 -0.97 20.13 -6.94
CA ILE A 47 -1.28 20.91 -8.14
C ILE A 47 -0.07 21.83 -8.37
N THR A 48 0.76 21.55 -9.38
CA THR A 48 2.04 22.27 -9.62
C THR A 48 2.08 23.00 -10.96
N THR A 49 0.99 22.98 -11.71
CA THR A 49 0.77 23.83 -12.88
C THR A 49 0.01 25.08 -12.43
N PRO A 50 0.30 26.28 -12.97
CA PRO A 50 -0.34 27.49 -12.49
C PRO A 50 -1.84 27.47 -12.80
N ILE A 51 -2.61 28.17 -11.97
CA ILE A 51 -3.28 29.41 -12.41
C ILE A 51 -3.15 30.58 -11.39
N GLU A 52 -2.22 30.55 -10.42
CA GLU A 52 -2.11 31.62 -9.40
C GLU A 52 -0.64 31.88 -9.01
N THR A 53 0.12 32.63 -9.80
CA THR A 53 1.46 33.11 -9.40
C THR A 53 1.42 34.36 -8.52
N ASP A 54 0.27 35.01 -8.42
CA ASP A 54 0.00 36.26 -7.71
C ASP A 54 -1.08 36.15 -6.63
N GLY A 55 -1.71 34.97 -6.50
CA GLY A 55 -2.66 34.63 -5.43
C GLY A 55 -4.04 35.27 -5.58
N ILE A 56 -4.46 35.61 -6.80
CA ILE A 56 -5.81 36.08 -7.10
C ILE A 56 -6.47 35.27 -8.24
N VAL A 57 -7.47 34.45 -7.88
CA VAL A 57 -8.31 33.74 -8.86
C VAL A 57 -9.08 34.72 -9.72
N SER A 58 -8.74 34.77 -11.00
CA SER A 58 -9.23 35.71 -11.99
C SER A 58 -9.70 35.04 -13.29
N ALA A 59 -10.55 35.72 -14.06
CA ALA A 59 -11.04 35.23 -15.34
C ALA A 59 -9.95 35.14 -16.44
N ALA A 60 -8.74 35.66 -16.19
CA ALA A 60 -7.61 35.52 -17.10
C ALA A 60 -7.13 34.05 -17.20
N GLU A 61 -7.39 33.27 -16.15
CA GLU A 61 -6.94 31.90 -15.98
C GLU A 61 -7.88 30.86 -16.59
N ASP A 62 -9.11 31.26 -16.89
CA ASP A 62 -10.15 30.41 -17.51
C ASP A 62 -9.73 29.93 -18.92
N ASN A 63 -8.80 30.64 -19.57
CA ASN A 63 -8.29 30.33 -20.91
C ASN A 63 -6.97 29.54 -20.95
N ASP A 64 -6.36 29.23 -19.80
CA ASP A 64 -5.04 28.55 -19.75
C ASP A 64 -5.14 27.02 -19.97
N VAL A 65 -6.34 26.50 -20.19
CA VAL A 65 -6.53 25.13 -20.70
C VAL A 65 -6.19 25.11 -22.20
N LEU A 66 -4.91 24.95 -22.50
CA LEU A 66 -4.46 24.59 -23.85
C LEU A 66 -4.79 23.11 -24.09
N ILE A 67 -5.77 22.83 -24.96
CA ILE A 67 -5.91 21.51 -25.59
C ILE A 67 -4.94 21.36 -26.75
#